data_AF-A0A0F8EB92-F1
#
_entry.id   AF-A0A0F8EB92-F1
#
_cell.length_a   1.000
_cell.length_b   1.000
_cell.length_c   1.000
_cell.angle_alpha   90.00
_cell.angle_beta   90.00
_cell.angle_gamma   90.00
#
_symmetry.space_group_name_H-M   'P 1'
#
loop_
_entity.id
_entity.type
_entity.pdbx_description
1 polymer ?
#
loop_
_entity_poly.entity_id
_entity_poly.type
_entity_poly.pdbx_seq_one_letter_code
_entity_poly.pdbx_strand_id
1 'polypeptide(L)'
;MKNKGKLCSIALASAFLIFVILILISAAASEAQVTKIGTGYDPAVYGNRVVWTNGVVIHLYDLTNRTDTTFSSSGASSPDIYDNKLVWHDESSGTPRLAVYDIPTATKSYITKNVDQYSKPAIYGNRIVWSENDSVYLRDISTSTQTKIGNGSNPDIYDTKVVYYSYSEDPEVDITIRMYDINTTERITVNSYGDPNIPHIWGTNVIWSDVYNHQGYIAMYNTSTKKTLDVTHQLDTDPDGNEYGASTGTHIAIQNDKIVYNKCVDDYEGKPGVYVYNISTGQSTLVYEYPEEVYTTPEVYNNTLVWGMDKNYVDSTAGNDIYLCDLAA
;
A
#
# COMPACT_ATOMS: atom_id res chain seq x y z
N MET A 1 -59.78 26.05 36.82
CA MET A 1 -58.34 26.02 36.50
C MET A 1 -58.06 24.75 35.70
N LYS A 2 -57.99 24.81 34.36
CA LYS A 2 -57.92 23.64 33.47
C LYS A 2 -56.50 23.47 32.91
N ASN A 3 -55.97 22.26 33.10
CA ASN A 3 -54.93 21.56 32.34
C ASN A 3 -53.99 22.39 31.43
N LYS A 4 -52.86 22.84 31.98
CA LYS A 4 -51.68 23.25 31.20
C LYS A 4 -50.52 22.24 31.22
N GLY A 5 -50.68 21.09 31.88
CA GLY A 5 -49.58 20.13 32.10
C GLY A 5 -49.38 19.04 31.03
N LYS A 6 -50.28 18.89 30.05
CA LYS A 6 -50.21 17.77 29.06
C LYS A 6 -49.78 18.16 27.65
N LEU A 7 -49.60 19.44 27.35
CA LEU A 7 -49.25 19.90 25.99
C LEU A 7 -47.72 19.98 25.75
N CYS A 8 -46.90 20.14 26.79
CA CYS A 8 -45.43 20.18 26.64
C CYS A 8 -44.78 18.81 26.42
N SER A 9 -45.42 17.71 26.85
CA SER A 9 -44.86 16.36 26.73
C SER A 9 -44.96 15.79 25.30
N ILE A 10 -46.00 16.15 24.54
CA ILE A 10 -46.21 15.65 23.17
C ILE A 10 -45.32 16.41 22.17
N ALA A 11 -45.10 17.71 22.38
CA ALA A 11 -44.22 18.51 21.53
C ALA A 11 -42.74 18.13 21.68
N LEU A 12 -42.26 17.84 22.91
CA LEU A 12 -40.89 17.36 23.11
C LEU A 12 -40.67 15.95 22.58
N ALA A 13 -41.64 15.04 22.75
CA ALA A 13 -41.54 13.68 22.19
C ALA A 13 -41.51 13.68 20.66
N SER A 14 -42.29 14.57 20.02
CA SER A 14 -42.30 14.74 18.55
C SER A 14 -41.02 15.36 18.02
N ALA A 15 -40.41 16.33 18.72
CA ALA A 15 -39.14 16.92 18.31
C ALA A 15 -37.98 15.92 18.45
N PHE A 16 -37.99 15.08 19.50
CA PHE A 16 -36.99 14.03 19.71
C PHE A 16 -37.11 12.93 18.66
N LEU A 17 -38.34 12.53 18.29
CA LEU A 17 -38.57 11.53 17.23
C LEU A 17 -38.10 12.03 15.85
N ILE A 18 -38.32 13.30 15.53
CA ILE A 18 -37.84 13.92 14.28
C ILE A 18 -36.31 14.05 14.29
N PHE A 19 -35.69 14.36 15.43
CA PHE A 19 -34.22 14.42 15.55
C PHE A 19 -33.58 13.02 15.41
N VAL A 20 -34.19 11.99 16.00
CA VAL A 20 -33.76 10.59 15.84
C VAL A 20 -33.98 10.09 14.40
N ILE A 21 -35.06 10.51 13.73
CA ILE A 21 -35.32 10.18 12.32
C ILE A 21 -34.39 10.92 11.35
N LEU A 22 -33.97 12.16 11.67
CA LEU A 22 -32.96 12.90 10.89
C LEU A 22 -31.54 12.37 11.09
N ILE A 23 -31.23 11.79 12.25
CA ILE A 23 -29.98 11.04 12.50
C ILE A 23 -30.02 9.65 11.83
N LEU A 24 -31.21 9.14 11.52
CA LEU A 24 -31.44 7.87 10.81
C LEU A 24 -31.65 8.02 9.30
N ILE A 25 -31.44 9.21 8.73
CA ILE A 25 -31.00 9.28 7.33
C ILE A 25 -29.54 8.83 7.37
N SER A 26 -29.34 7.53 7.58
CA SER A 26 -28.12 6.84 7.27
C SER A 26 -27.77 7.30 5.86
N ALA A 27 -26.64 8.01 5.72
CA ALA A 27 -25.99 8.10 4.44
C ALA A 27 -25.89 6.66 3.96
N ALA A 28 -26.74 6.28 3.01
CA ALA A 28 -26.49 5.09 2.23
C ALA A 28 -25.15 5.40 1.58
N ALA A 29 -24.08 4.81 2.11
CA ALA A 29 -22.79 4.87 1.46
C ALA A 29 -23.03 4.44 0.01
N SER A 30 -22.68 5.32 -0.93
CA SER A 30 -22.55 4.92 -2.33
C SER A 30 -21.66 3.69 -2.29
N GLU A 31 -22.19 2.53 -2.68
CA GLU A 31 -21.37 1.31 -2.78
C GLU A 31 -20.32 1.63 -3.84
N ALA A 32 -19.07 1.74 -3.41
CA ALA A 32 -18.01 2.24 -4.26
C ALA A 32 -17.92 1.35 -5.49
N GLN A 33 -18.07 1.92 -6.69
CA GLN A 33 -18.18 1.13 -7.91
C GLN A 33 -16.84 0.48 -8.24
N VAL A 34 -16.74 -0.82 -7.96
CA VAL A 34 -15.58 -1.63 -8.29
C VAL A 34 -15.64 -2.08 -9.74
N THR A 35 -14.58 -1.80 -10.50
CA THR A 35 -14.45 -2.13 -11.92
C THR A 35 -13.28 -3.07 -12.12
N LYS A 36 -13.51 -4.21 -12.79
CA LYS A 36 -12.44 -5.08 -13.28
C LYS A 36 -11.79 -4.45 -14.52
N ILE A 37 -10.47 -4.26 -14.49
CA ILE A 37 -9.71 -3.65 -15.59
C ILE A 37 -8.75 -4.62 -16.30
N GLY A 38 -8.49 -5.80 -15.72
CA GLY A 38 -7.58 -6.78 -16.30
C GLY A 38 -7.42 -8.04 -15.47
N THR A 39 -6.40 -8.83 -15.80
CA THR A 39 -5.96 -10.00 -15.03
C THR A 39 -4.43 -10.00 -14.89
N GLY A 40 -3.93 -10.32 -13.69
CA GLY A 40 -2.53 -10.34 -13.32
C GLY A 40 -2.35 -10.13 -11.81
N TYR A 41 -1.19 -9.59 -11.44
CA TYR A 41 -0.70 -9.45 -10.08
C TYR A 41 0.01 -8.12 -9.89
N ASP A 42 0.16 -7.76 -8.62
CA ASP A 42 1.03 -6.69 -8.13
C ASP A 42 0.89 -5.39 -8.94
N PRO A 43 -0.32 -4.78 -8.96
CA PRO A 43 -0.50 -3.56 -9.72
C PRO A 43 0.23 -2.40 -9.04
N ALA A 44 0.51 -1.34 -9.80
CA ALA A 44 0.92 -0.04 -9.29
C ALA A 44 0.19 1.08 -10.03
N VAL A 45 0.07 2.26 -9.42
CA VAL A 45 -0.74 3.36 -9.96
C VAL A 45 -0.07 4.72 -9.84
N TYR A 46 -0.08 5.48 -10.94
CA TYR A 46 0.35 6.86 -10.95
C TYR A 46 -0.49 7.70 -11.91
N GLY A 47 -1.11 8.76 -11.39
CA GLY A 47 -1.97 9.63 -12.18
C GLY A 47 -3.17 8.85 -12.72
N ASN A 48 -3.32 8.85 -14.05
CA ASN A 48 -4.38 8.15 -14.77
C ASN A 48 -3.92 6.78 -15.33
N ARG A 49 -2.83 6.21 -14.80
CA ARG A 49 -2.23 4.97 -15.34
C ARG A 49 -2.11 3.91 -14.26
N VAL A 50 -2.51 2.70 -14.61
CA VAL A 50 -2.32 1.49 -13.80
C VAL A 50 -1.38 0.56 -14.56
N VAL A 51 -0.37 0.04 -13.88
CA VAL A 51 0.54 -0.99 -14.42
C VAL A 51 0.34 -2.28 -13.64
N TRP A 52 0.42 -3.44 -14.28
CA TRP A 52 0.45 -4.75 -13.60
C TRP A 52 1.16 -5.78 -14.48
N THR A 53 1.35 -6.99 -13.96
CA THR A 53 1.98 -8.09 -14.71
C THR A 53 1.20 -9.39 -14.57
N ASN A 54 1.21 -10.22 -15.60
CA ASN A 54 0.75 -11.63 -15.50
C ASN A 54 1.92 -12.62 -15.52
N GLY A 55 3.15 -12.15 -15.32
CA GLY A 55 4.39 -12.91 -15.40
C GLY A 55 4.96 -13.06 -16.82
N VAL A 56 4.22 -12.67 -17.86
CA VAL A 56 4.66 -12.78 -19.26
C VAL A 56 4.79 -11.41 -19.92
N VAL A 57 3.89 -10.49 -19.58
CA VAL A 57 3.88 -9.11 -20.08
C VAL A 57 3.62 -8.14 -18.94
N ILE A 58 4.12 -6.92 -19.11
CA ILE A 58 3.69 -5.75 -18.34
C ILE A 58 2.50 -5.13 -19.08
N HIS A 59 1.39 -4.93 -18.38
CA HIS A 59 0.24 -4.18 -18.86
C HIS A 59 0.33 -2.74 -18.38
N LEU A 60 -0.05 -1.79 -19.23
CA LEU A 60 -0.21 -0.37 -18.91
C LEU A 60 -1.60 0.06 -19.36
N TYR A 61 -2.47 0.29 -18.39
CA TYR A 61 -3.84 0.71 -18.61
C TYR A 61 -4.00 2.20 -18.37
N ASP A 62 -4.50 2.89 -19.39
CA ASP A 62 -4.88 4.30 -19.31
C ASP A 62 -6.33 4.42 -18.86
N LEU A 63 -6.57 5.01 -17.69
CA LEU A 63 -7.90 5.21 -17.10
C LEU A 63 -8.76 6.21 -17.89
N THR A 64 -8.13 7.14 -18.60
CA THR A 64 -8.82 8.16 -19.41
C THR A 64 -9.29 7.59 -20.74
N ASN A 65 -8.38 6.91 -21.45
CA ASN A 65 -8.65 6.35 -22.77
C ASN A 65 -9.21 4.93 -22.73
N ARG A 66 -9.15 4.27 -21.57
CA ARG A 66 -9.52 2.86 -21.35
C ARG A 66 -8.79 1.90 -22.29
N THR A 67 -7.50 2.15 -22.49
CA THR A 67 -6.64 1.37 -23.38
C THR A 67 -5.60 0.59 -22.59
N ASP A 68 -5.42 -0.68 -22.91
CA ASP A 68 -4.37 -1.56 -22.38
C ASP A 68 -3.23 -1.70 -23.41
N THR A 69 -2.03 -1.28 -23.03
CA THR A 69 -0.80 -1.47 -23.81
C THR A 69 0.09 -2.48 -23.12
N THR A 70 0.64 -3.45 -23.87
CA THR A 70 1.48 -4.50 -23.29
C THR A 70 2.94 -4.39 -23.71
N PHE A 71 3.84 -4.75 -22.80
CA PHE A 71 5.29 -4.82 -23.02
C PHE A 71 5.80 -6.22 -22.71
N SER A 72 6.46 -6.87 -23.67
CA SER A 72 6.97 -8.23 -23.49
C SER A 72 8.08 -8.29 -22.44
N SER A 73 7.91 -9.20 -21.47
CA SER A 73 8.88 -9.47 -20.41
C SER A 73 8.57 -10.82 -19.76
N SER A 74 9.00 -11.92 -20.39
CA SER A 74 8.84 -13.25 -19.79
C SER A 74 9.58 -13.30 -18.45
N GLY A 75 8.90 -13.62 -17.36
CA GLY A 75 9.47 -13.52 -16.01
C GLY A 75 9.41 -12.12 -15.41
N ALA A 76 8.42 -11.30 -15.80
CA ALA A 76 8.18 -10.00 -15.17
C ALA A 76 7.61 -10.15 -13.74
N SER A 77 8.07 -9.30 -12.82
CA SER A 77 7.49 -9.13 -11.49
C SER A 77 7.68 -7.71 -10.95
N SER A 78 6.91 -7.35 -9.92
CA SER A 78 7.04 -6.09 -9.17
C SER A 78 7.14 -4.84 -10.06
N PRO A 79 6.14 -4.57 -10.93
CA PRO A 79 6.13 -3.35 -11.72
C PRO A 79 5.82 -2.13 -10.85
N ASP A 80 6.46 -1.01 -11.16
CA ASP A 80 6.16 0.29 -10.56
C ASP A 80 6.19 1.39 -11.63
N ILE A 81 5.49 2.50 -11.37
CA ILE A 81 5.28 3.60 -12.31
C ILE A 81 5.43 4.95 -11.61
N TYR A 82 6.25 5.82 -12.20
CA TYR A 82 6.28 7.24 -11.84
C TYR A 82 6.34 8.11 -13.08
N ASP A 83 5.39 9.04 -13.17
CA ASP A 83 5.21 9.86 -14.37
C ASP A 83 5.22 8.96 -15.62
N ASN A 84 6.16 9.17 -16.53
CA ASN A 84 6.22 8.47 -17.81
C ASN A 84 7.13 7.25 -17.82
N LYS A 85 7.55 6.76 -16.66
CA LYS A 85 8.54 5.69 -16.54
C LYS A 85 7.95 4.49 -15.84
N LEU A 86 8.15 3.33 -16.47
CA LEU A 86 7.88 2.03 -15.89
C LEU A 86 9.21 1.41 -15.46
N VAL A 87 9.22 0.79 -14.29
CA VAL A 87 10.29 -0.09 -13.85
C VAL A 87 9.70 -1.43 -13.45
N TRP A 88 10.39 -2.53 -13.76
CA TRP A 88 9.98 -3.85 -13.28
C TRP A 88 11.19 -4.78 -13.19
N HIS A 89 11.06 -5.82 -12.39
CA HIS A 89 12.00 -6.93 -12.37
C HIS A 89 11.75 -7.84 -13.58
N ASP A 90 12.80 -8.14 -14.35
CA ASP A 90 12.75 -8.83 -15.63
C ASP A 90 13.74 -10.00 -15.62
N GLU A 91 13.23 -11.24 -15.64
CA GLU A 91 14.06 -12.45 -15.78
C GLU A 91 14.09 -13.01 -17.21
N SER A 92 13.73 -12.20 -18.21
CA SER A 92 13.50 -12.71 -19.57
C SER A 92 14.77 -13.22 -20.26
N SER A 93 15.94 -12.87 -19.74
CA SER A 93 17.25 -13.35 -20.21
C SER A 93 17.81 -14.53 -19.41
N GLY A 94 17.08 -15.04 -18.40
CA GLY A 94 17.59 -16.04 -17.45
C GLY A 94 18.60 -15.47 -16.44
N THR A 95 18.73 -14.15 -16.36
CA THR A 95 19.53 -13.44 -15.37
C THR A 95 18.71 -12.25 -14.87
N PRO A 96 18.52 -12.09 -13.55
CA PRO A 96 17.75 -10.99 -12.99
C PRO A 96 18.31 -9.62 -13.39
N ARG A 97 17.41 -8.72 -13.77
CA ARG A 97 17.70 -7.33 -14.13
C ARG A 97 16.47 -6.48 -13.88
N LEU A 98 16.65 -5.16 -13.75
CA LEU A 98 15.53 -4.22 -13.71
C LEU A 98 15.38 -3.59 -15.08
N ALA A 99 14.23 -3.80 -15.71
CA ALA A 99 13.87 -3.11 -16.94
C ALA A 99 13.36 -1.71 -16.61
N VAL A 100 13.80 -0.71 -17.38
CA VAL A 100 13.32 0.67 -17.28
C VAL A 100 12.81 1.07 -18.65
N TYR A 101 11.55 1.49 -18.73
CA TYR A 101 10.89 1.88 -19.97
C TYR A 101 10.36 3.31 -19.88
N ASP A 102 10.77 4.15 -20.82
CA ASP A 102 10.25 5.50 -20.99
C ASP A 102 9.12 5.49 -22.03
N ILE A 103 7.90 5.82 -21.61
CA ILE A 103 6.69 5.71 -22.43
C ILE A 103 6.74 6.63 -23.67
N PRO A 104 7.03 7.95 -23.54
CA PRO A 104 7.08 8.86 -24.68
C PRO A 104 8.11 8.49 -25.75
N THR A 105 9.30 8.05 -25.33
CA THR A 105 10.38 7.72 -26.27
C THR A 105 10.38 6.26 -26.71
N ALA A 106 9.50 5.43 -26.14
CA ALA A 106 9.46 3.99 -26.30
C ALA A 106 10.83 3.30 -26.04
N THR A 107 11.67 3.90 -25.20
CA THR A 107 13.03 3.42 -24.94
C THR A 107 13.04 2.46 -23.77
N LYS A 108 13.52 1.22 -24.00
CA LYS A 108 13.78 0.21 -22.96
C LYS A 108 15.28 0.14 -22.66
N SER A 109 15.65 0.21 -21.38
CA SER A 109 17.01 -0.01 -20.88
C SER A 109 16.99 -0.97 -19.69
N TYR A 110 18.16 -1.41 -19.23
CA TYR A 110 18.27 -2.34 -18.11
C TYR A 110 19.30 -1.89 -17.10
N ILE A 111 19.00 -2.10 -15.82
CA ILE A 111 19.94 -2.08 -14.70
C ILE A 111 20.29 -3.53 -14.39
N THR A 112 21.57 -3.88 -14.50
CA THR A 112 22.05 -5.28 -14.33
C THR A 112 23.01 -5.44 -13.17
N LYS A 113 23.53 -4.33 -12.63
CA LYS A 113 24.52 -4.36 -11.55
C LYS A 113 23.80 -4.50 -10.21
N ASN A 114 24.15 -5.54 -9.45
CA ASN A 114 23.62 -5.82 -8.11
C ASN A 114 22.10 -5.98 -8.13
N VAL A 115 21.60 -6.86 -9.01
CA VAL A 115 20.19 -7.23 -9.11
C VAL A 115 20.11 -8.75 -8.99
N ASP A 116 19.23 -9.24 -8.14
CA ASP A 116 19.01 -10.66 -7.87
C ASP A 116 17.53 -11.05 -8.07
N GLN A 117 17.19 -12.33 -7.82
CA GLN A 117 15.81 -12.81 -8.00
C GLN A 117 14.78 -12.22 -7.02
N TYR A 118 15.24 -11.52 -5.97
CA TYR A 118 14.40 -10.91 -4.95
C TYR A 118 14.29 -9.39 -5.07
N SER A 119 14.99 -8.80 -6.04
CA SER A 119 15.03 -7.35 -6.24
C SER A 119 13.67 -6.81 -6.67
N LYS A 120 13.02 -6.05 -5.78
CA LYS A 120 11.78 -5.31 -6.04
C LYS A 120 12.10 -3.82 -6.22
N PRO A 121 11.85 -3.22 -7.40
CA PRO A 121 12.12 -1.81 -7.63
C PRO A 121 11.00 -0.91 -7.12
N ALA A 122 11.36 0.27 -6.60
CA ALA A 122 10.46 1.42 -6.43
C ALA A 122 11.03 2.65 -7.15
N ILE A 123 10.18 3.52 -7.71
CA ILE A 123 10.60 4.67 -8.53
C ILE A 123 9.99 6.01 -8.09
N TYR A 124 10.83 7.04 -7.99
CA TYR A 124 10.39 8.43 -7.85
C TYR A 124 11.25 9.37 -8.71
N GLY A 125 10.62 10.02 -9.70
CA GLY A 125 11.31 10.86 -10.67
C GLY A 125 12.26 10.05 -11.55
N ASN A 126 13.56 10.34 -11.47
CA ASN A 126 14.63 9.60 -12.19
C ASN A 126 15.38 8.62 -11.26
N ARG A 127 14.84 8.35 -10.07
CA ARG A 127 15.51 7.56 -9.03
C ARG A 127 14.79 6.25 -8.85
N ILE A 128 15.55 5.16 -8.93
CA ILE A 128 15.06 3.80 -8.70
C ILE A 128 15.80 3.24 -7.49
N VAL A 129 15.08 2.66 -6.55
CA VAL A 129 15.64 1.96 -5.39
C VAL A 129 15.23 0.50 -5.42
N TRP A 130 16.12 -0.37 -4.95
CA TRP A 130 15.87 -1.80 -4.80
C TRP A 130 16.86 -2.38 -3.79
N SER A 131 16.63 -3.61 -3.36
CA SER A 131 17.57 -4.37 -2.53
C SER A 131 18.11 -5.59 -3.26
N GLU A 132 19.39 -5.90 -3.04
CA GLU A 132 20.03 -7.16 -3.43
C GLU A 132 20.92 -7.61 -2.27
N ASN A 133 20.82 -8.88 -1.87
CA ASN A 133 21.63 -9.49 -0.80
C ASN A 133 21.86 -8.56 0.41
N ASP A 134 20.77 -8.20 1.10
CA ASP A 134 20.74 -7.29 2.26
C ASP A 134 21.39 -5.92 2.03
N SER A 135 21.49 -5.47 0.78
CA SER A 135 22.05 -4.17 0.42
C SER A 135 21.02 -3.35 -0.35
N VAL A 136 20.79 -2.13 0.10
CA VAL A 136 19.88 -1.19 -0.56
C VAL A 136 20.66 -0.32 -1.53
N TYR A 137 20.20 -0.27 -2.77
CA TYR A 137 20.80 0.50 -3.85
C TYR A 137 19.87 1.61 -4.34
N LEU A 138 20.48 2.71 -4.75
CA LEU A 138 19.86 3.83 -5.42
C LEU A 138 20.52 4.02 -6.79
N ARG A 139 19.72 4.08 -7.85
CA ARG A 139 20.13 4.46 -9.20
C ARG A 139 19.47 5.75 -9.61
N ASP A 140 20.27 6.73 -10.02
CA ASP A 140 19.80 7.82 -10.85
C ASP A 140 19.96 7.43 -12.33
N ILE A 141 18.85 7.26 -13.04
CA ILE A 141 18.86 6.84 -14.45
C ILE A 141 19.30 7.97 -15.40
N SER A 142 19.17 9.23 -14.99
CA SER A 142 19.56 10.38 -15.81
C SER A 142 21.08 10.55 -15.88
N THR A 143 21.79 10.19 -14.80
CA THR A 143 23.25 10.21 -14.73
C THR A 143 23.89 8.83 -14.82
N SER A 144 23.09 7.76 -14.81
CA SER A 144 23.55 6.38 -14.69
C SER A 144 24.40 6.09 -13.45
N THR A 145 24.26 6.91 -12.40
CA THR A 145 25.00 6.74 -11.13
C THR A 145 24.26 5.75 -10.24
N GLN A 146 24.98 4.77 -9.69
CA GLN A 146 24.46 3.78 -8.74
C GLN A 146 25.28 3.77 -7.45
N THR A 147 24.59 3.87 -6.32
CA THR A 147 25.20 3.93 -4.98
C THR A 147 24.51 2.95 -4.05
N LYS A 148 25.28 2.22 -3.23
CA LYS A 148 24.73 1.48 -2.08
C LYS A 148 24.46 2.49 -0.96
N ILE A 149 23.21 2.57 -0.49
CA ILE A 149 22.76 3.56 0.49
C ILE A 149 22.54 2.99 1.89
N GLY A 150 22.53 1.66 2.05
CA GLY A 150 22.38 1.00 3.34
C GLY A 150 22.41 -0.53 3.24
N ASN A 151 22.33 -1.18 4.39
CA ASN A 151 22.06 -2.62 4.49
C ASN A 151 20.61 -2.82 4.93
N GLY A 152 19.89 -3.66 4.21
CA GLY A 152 18.45 -3.77 4.35
C GLY A 152 17.72 -4.31 3.12
N SER A 153 16.40 -4.30 3.22
CA SER A 153 15.48 -4.82 2.22
C SER A 153 14.23 -3.93 2.11
N ASN A 154 13.37 -4.24 1.13
CA ASN A 154 12.07 -3.57 0.91
C ASN A 154 12.15 -2.03 0.91
N PRO A 155 13.02 -1.42 0.08
CA PRO A 155 13.11 0.03 0.04
C PRO A 155 11.92 0.66 -0.68
N ASP A 156 11.45 1.79 -0.16
CA ASP A 156 10.47 2.66 -0.81
C ASP A 156 11.01 4.11 -0.89
N ILE A 157 10.56 4.89 -1.86
CA ILE A 157 11.08 6.23 -2.15
C ILE A 157 9.97 7.25 -2.37
N TYR A 158 10.05 8.35 -1.61
CA TYR A 158 9.25 9.54 -1.83
C TYR A 158 10.12 10.80 -1.82
N ASP A 159 10.03 11.57 -2.90
CA ASP A 159 10.88 12.73 -3.12
C ASP A 159 12.36 12.38 -2.90
N THR A 160 13.00 12.94 -1.90
CA THR A 160 14.43 12.77 -1.60
C THR A 160 14.68 11.73 -0.54
N LYS A 161 13.64 11.07 -0.02
CA LYS A 161 13.73 10.15 1.11
C LYS A 161 13.54 8.72 0.65
N VAL A 162 14.48 7.87 1.04
CA VAL A 162 14.37 6.41 0.88
C VAL A 162 14.20 5.80 2.26
N VAL A 163 13.12 5.06 2.47
CA VAL A 163 12.94 4.24 3.67
C VAL A 163 13.25 2.80 3.34
N TYR A 164 13.79 2.05 4.29
CA TYR A 164 14.05 0.63 4.11
C TYR A 164 14.10 -0.08 5.46
N TYR A 165 13.71 -1.34 5.42
CA TYR A 165 13.89 -2.29 6.50
C TYR A 165 15.39 -2.54 6.68
N SER A 166 15.93 -2.49 7.89
CA SER A 166 17.36 -2.64 8.13
C SER A 166 17.63 -3.64 9.26
N TYR A 167 18.35 -4.70 8.91
CA TYR A 167 19.16 -5.44 9.88
C TYR A 167 20.27 -4.49 10.34
N SER A 168 20.32 -4.19 11.63
CA SER A 168 21.36 -3.34 12.19
C SER A 168 22.76 -3.93 11.89
N GLU A 169 23.76 -3.06 11.70
CA GLU A 169 25.17 -3.51 11.69
C GLU A 169 25.66 -3.87 13.11
N ASP A 170 24.92 -3.44 14.13
CA ASP A 170 25.17 -3.71 15.54
C ASP A 170 24.25 -4.85 15.98
N PRO A 171 24.76 -6.07 16.23
CA PRO A 171 23.94 -7.23 16.56
C PRO A 171 23.13 -7.07 17.86
N GLU A 172 23.38 -6.03 18.67
CA GLU A 172 22.63 -5.69 19.88
C GLU A 172 21.43 -4.76 19.61
N VAL A 173 21.26 -4.27 18.38
CA VAL A 173 20.15 -3.39 17.98
C VAL A 173 19.13 -4.19 17.21
N ASP A 174 17.90 -4.24 17.72
CA ASP A 174 16.77 -4.87 17.03
C ASP A 174 16.55 -4.28 15.63
N ILE A 175 15.83 -5.05 14.80
CA ILE A 175 15.38 -4.67 13.48
C ILE A 175 14.70 -3.29 13.50
N THR A 176 15.03 -2.44 12.52
CA THR A 176 14.51 -1.06 12.49
C THR A 176 14.30 -0.55 11.08
N ILE A 177 13.50 0.51 10.94
CA ILE A 177 13.37 1.24 9.69
C ILE A 177 14.41 2.37 9.66
N ARG A 178 15.18 2.42 8.58
CA ARG A 178 16.09 3.54 8.31
C ARG A 178 15.49 4.44 7.24
N MET A 179 15.76 5.73 7.35
CA MET A 179 15.48 6.69 6.30
C MET A 179 16.78 7.38 5.87
N TYR A 180 17.06 7.33 4.57
CA TYR A 180 18.20 7.98 3.93
C TYR A 180 17.70 9.17 3.10
N ASP A 181 18.31 10.33 3.28
CA ASP A 181 18.05 11.52 2.47
C ASP A 181 19.11 11.63 1.36
N ILE A 182 18.64 11.62 0.12
CA ILE A 182 19.48 11.59 -1.08
C ILE A 182 20.29 12.88 -1.26
N ASN A 183 19.74 14.03 -0.85
CA ASN A 183 20.39 15.32 -1.03
C ASN A 183 21.47 15.57 0.02
N THR A 184 21.19 15.21 1.27
CA THR A 184 22.10 15.45 2.41
C THR A 184 23.02 14.28 2.70
N THR A 185 22.70 13.09 2.19
CA THR A 185 23.33 11.80 2.51
C THR A 185 23.18 11.38 3.98
N GLU A 186 22.37 12.10 4.75
CA GLU A 186 22.09 11.77 6.14
C GLU A 186 21.18 10.54 6.25
N ARG A 187 21.42 9.76 7.29
CA ARG A 187 20.60 8.60 7.65
C ARG A 187 20.07 8.79 9.06
N ILE A 188 18.78 8.56 9.24
CA ILE A 188 18.16 8.51 10.56
C ILE A 188 17.50 7.15 10.81
N THR A 189 17.34 6.82 12.08
CA THR A 189 16.47 5.72 12.53
C THR A 189 15.06 6.28 12.69
N VAL A 190 14.09 5.67 12.02
CA VAL A 190 12.67 5.93 12.25
C VAL A 190 12.31 5.32 13.60
N ASN A 191 11.48 6.01 14.39
CA ASN A 191 11.05 5.50 15.69
C ASN A 191 9.98 4.41 15.52
N SER A 192 10.42 3.25 15.04
CA SER A 192 9.63 2.03 14.85
C SER A 192 9.80 1.08 16.05
N TYR A 193 8.89 0.12 16.19
CA TYR A 193 8.86 -0.88 17.25
C TYR A 193 8.40 -2.23 16.69
N GLY A 194 8.56 -3.29 17.49
CA GLY A 194 8.22 -4.67 17.11
C GLY A 194 9.20 -5.26 16.10
N ASP A 195 8.67 -5.97 15.11
CA ASP A 195 9.41 -6.47 13.94
C ASP A 195 8.96 -5.69 12.68
N PRO A 196 9.43 -4.43 12.51
CA PRO A 196 8.90 -3.53 11.51
C PRO A 196 9.37 -3.92 10.11
N ASN A 197 8.45 -4.32 9.24
CA ASN A 197 8.66 -4.82 7.88
C ASN A 197 7.87 -4.02 6.83
N ILE A 198 8.30 -4.14 5.57
CA ILE A 198 7.63 -3.55 4.39
C ILE A 198 7.34 -2.04 4.59
N PRO A 199 8.38 -1.19 4.78
CA PRO A 199 8.14 0.22 5.02
C PRO A 199 7.73 0.96 3.74
N HIS A 200 6.76 1.85 3.87
CA HIS A 200 6.36 2.78 2.80
C HIS A 200 6.38 4.23 3.29
N ILE A 201 6.57 5.18 2.37
CA ILE A 201 6.69 6.60 2.70
C ILE A 201 5.83 7.50 1.81
N TRP A 202 5.11 8.44 2.44
CA TRP A 202 4.50 9.57 1.75
C TRP A 202 4.66 10.85 2.55
N GLY A 203 5.31 11.85 1.95
CA GLY A 203 5.58 13.12 2.61
C GLY A 203 6.47 12.93 3.84
N THR A 204 5.86 13.08 5.03
CA THR A 204 6.56 12.94 6.32
C THR A 204 6.10 11.70 7.09
N ASN A 205 5.14 10.95 6.57
CA ASN A 205 4.61 9.73 7.17
C ASN A 205 5.38 8.53 6.63
N VAL A 206 5.88 7.70 7.54
CA VAL A 206 6.46 6.39 7.26
C VAL A 206 5.53 5.36 7.89
N ILE A 207 5.05 4.40 7.12
CA ILE A 207 4.25 3.27 7.61
C ILE A 207 5.04 1.98 7.52
N TRP A 208 4.68 1.00 8.33
CA TRP A 208 5.22 -0.36 8.27
C TRP A 208 4.23 -1.38 8.82
N SER A 209 4.46 -2.63 8.45
CA SER A 209 3.81 -3.79 9.06
C SER A 209 4.70 -4.33 10.18
N ASP A 210 4.21 -4.39 11.41
CA ASP A 210 4.87 -5.13 12.48
C ASP A 210 4.42 -6.59 12.40
N VAL A 211 5.29 -7.48 11.90
CA VAL A 211 4.98 -8.90 11.64
C VAL A 211 5.40 -9.82 12.79
N TYR A 212 5.74 -9.28 13.95
CA TYR A 212 6.11 -10.08 15.12
C TYR A 212 4.96 -10.99 15.59
N ASN A 213 3.72 -10.53 15.43
CA ASN A 213 2.51 -11.26 15.82
C ASN A 213 1.63 -11.53 14.59
N HIS A 214 1.19 -12.78 14.40
CA HIS A 214 0.23 -13.19 13.36
C HIS A 214 0.67 -12.75 11.94
N GLN A 215 -0.23 -12.15 11.16
CA GLN A 215 0.06 -11.58 9.84
C GLN A 215 0.48 -10.10 9.91
N GLY A 216 0.61 -9.57 11.13
CA GLY A 216 1.07 -8.23 11.46
C GLY A 216 -0.01 -7.14 11.47
N TYR A 217 0.29 -6.05 12.18
CA TYR A 217 -0.53 -4.82 12.20
C TYR A 217 0.27 -3.64 11.63
N ILE A 218 -0.44 -2.57 11.32
CA ILE A 218 0.12 -1.41 10.63
C ILE A 218 0.36 -0.32 11.66
N ALA A 219 1.57 0.22 11.65
CA ALA A 219 1.93 1.40 12.43
C ALA A 219 2.48 2.50 11.52
N MET A 220 2.40 3.73 12.01
CA MET A 220 2.86 4.91 11.31
C MET A 220 3.70 5.78 12.23
N TYR A 221 4.75 6.39 11.67
CA TYR A 221 5.53 7.44 12.30
C TYR A 221 5.56 8.68 11.42
N ASN A 222 5.15 9.82 11.99
CA ASN A 222 5.33 11.11 11.34
C ASN A 222 6.68 11.72 11.74
N THR A 223 7.58 11.86 10.78
CA THR A 223 8.95 12.36 10.96
C THR A 223 9.03 13.83 11.35
N SER A 224 8.01 14.64 11.03
CA SER A 224 7.96 16.06 11.37
C SER A 224 7.44 16.30 12.78
N THR A 225 6.36 15.63 13.18
CA THR A 225 5.77 15.77 14.51
C THR A 225 6.40 14.84 15.54
N LYS A 226 7.18 13.85 15.09
CA LYS A 226 7.79 12.79 15.91
C LYS A 226 6.76 11.98 16.70
N LYS A 227 5.60 11.73 16.09
CA LYS A 227 4.50 10.97 16.70
C LYS A 227 4.34 9.64 15.99
N THR A 228 4.11 8.60 16.79
CA THR A 228 3.66 7.29 16.32
C THR A 228 2.15 7.17 16.43
N LEU A 229 1.57 6.30 15.59
CA LEU A 229 0.16 5.95 15.57
C LEU A 229 0.04 4.48 15.16
N ASP A 230 -0.70 3.68 15.93
CA ASP A 230 -1.17 2.38 15.48
C ASP A 230 -2.34 2.61 14.50
N VAL A 231 -2.15 2.22 13.25
CA VAL A 231 -3.14 2.37 12.17
C VAL A 231 -4.17 1.25 12.25
N THR A 232 -3.70 0.03 12.50
CA THR A 232 -4.53 -1.13 12.84
C THR A 232 -4.07 -1.71 14.17
N HIS A 233 -4.88 -2.59 14.75
CA HIS A 233 -4.67 -3.08 16.11
C HIS A 233 -3.65 -4.21 16.15
N GLN A 234 -2.80 -4.18 17.17
CA GLN A 234 -2.01 -5.31 17.61
C GLN A 234 -2.90 -6.51 18.00
N LEU A 235 -2.27 -7.66 18.24
CA LEU A 235 -2.99 -8.82 18.74
C LEU A 235 -3.58 -8.54 20.14
N ASP A 236 -4.88 -8.77 20.30
CA ASP A 236 -5.60 -8.63 21.57
C ASP A 236 -6.70 -9.71 21.69
N THR A 237 -7.47 -9.70 22.79
CA THR A 237 -8.55 -10.65 23.07
C THR A 237 -9.91 -9.95 23.13
N ASP A 238 -10.88 -10.46 22.39
CA ASP A 238 -12.22 -9.90 22.33
C ASP A 238 -13.00 -10.16 23.65
N PRO A 239 -14.18 -9.55 23.86
CA PRO A 239 -14.98 -9.77 25.08
C PRO A 239 -15.41 -11.23 25.32
N ASP A 240 -15.39 -12.08 24.29
CA ASP A 240 -15.76 -13.50 24.35
C ASP A 240 -14.55 -14.41 24.58
N GLY A 241 -13.33 -13.85 24.57
CA GLY A 241 -12.08 -14.58 24.82
C GLY A 241 -11.34 -15.06 23.57
N ASN A 242 -11.73 -14.63 22.37
CA ASN A 242 -11.05 -15.00 21.12
C ASN A 242 -9.96 -13.99 20.76
N GLU A 243 -8.85 -14.47 20.21
CA GLU A 243 -7.77 -13.63 19.69
C GLU A 243 -8.22 -12.87 18.43
N TYR A 244 -7.88 -11.58 18.32
CA TYR A 244 -8.16 -10.74 17.15
C TYR A 244 -7.06 -9.69 16.93
N GLY A 245 -7.07 -9.04 15.76
CA GLY A 245 -6.06 -8.05 15.40
C GLY A 245 -4.82 -8.66 14.75
N ALA A 246 -3.82 -7.84 14.43
CA ALA A 246 -2.60 -8.25 13.74
C ALA A 246 -2.81 -9.10 12.47
N SER A 247 -3.82 -8.73 11.68
CA SER A 247 -4.27 -9.47 10.49
C SER A 247 -4.21 -8.65 9.20
N THR A 248 -3.36 -7.62 9.17
CA THR A 248 -3.36 -6.57 8.12
C THR A 248 -1.98 -6.27 7.52
N GLY A 249 -0.93 -7.00 7.90
CA GLY A 249 0.45 -6.64 7.60
C GLY A 249 1.00 -7.13 6.26
N THR A 250 0.20 -7.79 5.42
CA THR A 250 0.69 -8.51 4.23
C THR A 250 1.04 -7.58 3.07
N HIS A 251 0.20 -6.59 2.79
CA HIS A 251 0.46 -5.51 1.82
C HIS A 251 -0.18 -4.22 2.30
N ILE A 252 0.62 -3.14 2.25
CA ILE A 252 0.22 -1.81 2.69
C ILE A 252 0.73 -0.78 1.68
N ALA A 253 -0.03 0.28 1.45
CA ALA A 253 0.42 1.43 0.67
C ALA A 253 -0.11 2.72 1.29
N ILE A 254 0.60 3.83 1.09
CA ILE A 254 0.21 5.14 1.61
C ILE A 254 0.27 6.22 0.53
N GLN A 255 -0.77 7.03 0.47
CA GLN A 255 -0.75 8.25 -0.33
C GLN A 255 -1.69 9.30 0.25
N ASN A 256 -1.17 10.52 0.44
CA ASN A 256 -1.87 11.62 1.07
C ASN A 256 -2.40 11.26 2.48
N ASP A 257 -3.73 11.25 2.62
CA ASP A 257 -4.50 10.94 3.83
C ASP A 257 -4.86 9.45 3.91
N LYS A 258 -4.50 8.64 2.92
CA LYS A 258 -5.01 7.27 2.80
C LYS A 258 -3.90 6.26 3.02
N ILE A 259 -4.17 5.29 3.87
CA ILE A 259 -3.42 4.03 3.94
C ILE A 259 -4.35 2.95 3.43
N VAL A 260 -3.91 2.15 2.47
CA VAL A 260 -4.67 1.01 1.95
C VAL A 260 -3.98 -0.28 2.31
N TYR A 261 -4.76 -1.31 2.60
CA TYR A 261 -4.21 -2.57 3.08
C TYR A 261 -5.17 -3.73 2.85
N ASN A 262 -4.61 -4.94 2.89
CA ASN A 262 -5.36 -6.19 2.88
C ASN A 262 -5.56 -6.69 4.32
N LYS A 263 -6.80 -7.03 4.69
CA LYS A 263 -7.11 -7.79 5.91
C LYS A 263 -7.40 -9.25 5.54
N CYS A 264 -6.78 -10.20 6.23
CA CYS A 264 -6.80 -11.61 5.81
C CYS A 264 -7.79 -12.50 6.58
N VAL A 265 -8.26 -12.09 7.76
CA VAL A 265 -9.10 -12.92 8.63
C VAL A 265 -10.41 -12.22 9.00
N ASP A 266 -11.43 -13.02 9.30
CA ASP A 266 -12.71 -12.56 9.86
C ASP A 266 -12.59 -12.55 11.39
N ASP A 267 -12.59 -11.36 11.98
CA ASP A 267 -12.42 -11.19 13.42
C ASP A 267 -13.29 -10.05 13.97
N TYR A 268 -13.10 -9.72 15.25
CA TYR A 268 -13.83 -8.68 15.95
C TYR A 268 -13.76 -7.28 15.27
N GLU A 269 -12.74 -7.03 14.45
CA GLU A 269 -12.53 -5.74 13.76
C GLU A 269 -13.14 -5.68 12.37
N GLY A 270 -13.56 -6.81 11.81
CA GLY A 270 -14.29 -6.86 10.56
C GLY A 270 -13.93 -8.01 9.63
N LYS A 271 -14.48 -7.95 8.42
CA LYS A 271 -14.34 -8.98 7.39
C LYS A 271 -13.00 -8.90 6.67
N PRO A 272 -12.46 -10.02 6.17
CA PRO A 272 -11.32 -10.01 5.26
C PRO A 272 -11.63 -9.26 3.96
N GLY A 273 -10.63 -8.57 3.42
CA GLY A 273 -10.83 -7.75 2.23
C GLY A 273 -9.79 -6.67 2.01
N VAL A 274 -10.14 -5.72 1.14
CA VAL A 274 -9.36 -4.52 0.86
C VAL A 274 -9.94 -3.34 1.62
N TYR A 275 -9.10 -2.64 2.37
CA TYR A 275 -9.49 -1.53 3.23
C TYR A 275 -8.80 -0.23 2.83
N VAL A 276 -9.47 0.88 3.17
CA VAL A 276 -8.89 2.23 3.17
C VAL A 276 -9.02 2.79 4.58
N TYR A 277 -7.89 3.13 5.19
CA TYR A 277 -7.80 3.92 6.42
C TYR A 277 -7.55 5.39 6.09
N ASN A 278 -8.40 6.27 6.63
CA ASN A 278 -8.21 7.72 6.54
C ASN A 278 -7.48 8.23 7.78
N ILE A 279 -6.27 8.75 7.61
CA ILE A 279 -5.40 9.23 8.69
C ILE A 279 -6.06 10.37 9.47
N SER A 280 -6.77 11.25 8.77
CA SER A 280 -7.42 12.43 9.34
C SER A 280 -8.59 12.10 10.26
N THR A 281 -9.30 11.00 10.00
CA THR A 281 -10.46 10.57 10.79
C THR A 281 -10.16 9.40 11.72
N GLY A 282 -9.07 8.67 11.46
CA GLY A 282 -8.72 7.45 12.17
C GLY A 282 -9.66 6.28 11.87
N GLN A 283 -10.31 6.27 10.69
CA GLN A 283 -11.32 5.28 10.34
C GLN A 283 -10.90 4.41 9.15
N SER A 284 -11.07 3.10 9.32
CA SER A 284 -10.98 2.10 8.26
C SER A 284 -12.35 1.83 7.63
N THR A 285 -12.38 1.74 6.31
CA THR A 285 -13.55 1.37 5.51
C THR A 285 -13.22 0.16 4.64
N LEU A 286 -14.03 -0.89 4.71
CA LEU A 286 -13.98 -2.03 3.80
C LEU A 286 -14.47 -1.58 2.42
N VAL A 287 -13.63 -1.74 1.38
CA VAL A 287 -13.97 -1.43 0.00
C VAL A 287 -14.46 -2.66 -0.75
N TYR A 288 -13.81 -3.80 -0.54
CA TYR A 288 -14.15 -5.04 -1.21
C TYR A 288 -13.89 -6.24 -0.30
N GLU A 289 -14.94 -7.03 -0.04
CA GLU A 289 -14.88 -8.24 0.78
C GLU A 289 -14.31 -9.41 -0.02
N TYR A 290 -13.42 -10.17 0.62
CA TYR A 290 -12.90 -11.43 0.10
C TYR A 290 -13.19 -12.56 1.10
N PRO A 291 -13.09 -13.83 0.70
CA PRO A 291 -12.93 -14.93 1.66
C PRO A 291 -11.66 -14.75 2.52
N GLU A 292 -11.60 -15.48 3.64
CA GLU A 292 -10.39 -15.55 4.46
C GLU A 292 -9.18 -16.06 3.67
N GLU A 293 -7.99 -15.65 4.10
CA GLU A 293 -6.70 -16.04 3.54
C GLU A 293 -6.51 -15.68 2.06
N VAL A 294 -7.25 -14.67 1.57
CA VAL A 294 -7.00 -14.05 0.27
C VAL A 294 -6.07 -12.84 0.42
N TYR A 295 -4.89 -12.96 -0.18
CA TYR A 295 -3.84 -11.94 -0.13
C TYR A 295 -3.92 -11.04 -1.36
N THR A 296 -4.25 -9.77 -1.12
CA THR A 296 -4.34 -8.75 -2.18
C THR A 296 -3.22 -7.73 -2.04
N THR A 297 -2.93 -7.05 -3.14
CA THR A 297 -1.89 -6.01 -3.27
C THR A 297 -2.53 -4.67 -3.59
N PRO A 298 -3.14 -3.98 -2.60
CA PRO A 298 -3.80 -2.71 -2.83
C PRO A 298 -2.80 -1.56 -2.92
N GLU A 299 -3.03 -0.69 -3.90
CA GLU A 299 -2.26 0.53 -4.18
C GLU A 299 -3.20 1.72 -4.31
N VAL A 300 -2.70 2.92 -3.98
CA VAL A 300 -3.52 4.14 -3.96
C VAL A 300 -2.82 5.33 -4.59
N TYR A 301 -3.53 6.01 -5.49
CA TYR A 301 -3.15 7.31 -6.01
C TYR A 301 -4.33 8.27 -6.05
N ASN A 302 -4.28 9.30 -5.22
CA ASN A 302 -5.33 10.30 -4.97
C ASN A 302 -6.62 9.64 -4.48
N ASN A 303 -7.58 9.46 -5.38
CA ASN A 303 -8.85 8.77 -5.11
C ASN A 303 -8.94 7.44 -5.85
N THR A 304 -7.91 7.06 -6.61
CA THR A 304 -7.87 5.80 -7.32
C THR A 304 -7.25 4.74 -6.41
N LEU A 305 -8.07 3.78 -5.99
CA LEU A 305 -7.63 2.53 -5.37
C LEU A 305 -7.61 1.45 -6.44
N VAL A 306 -6.53 0.69 -6.51
CA VAL A 306 -6.38 -0.46 -7.39
C VAL A 306 -5.82 -1.61 -6.60
N TRP A 307 -6.24 -2.83 -6.91
CA TRP A 307 -5.66 -4.00 -6.28
C TRP A 307 -5.73 -5.21 -7.22
N GLY A 308 -4.81 -6.14 -7.00
CA GLY A 308 -4.82 -7.48 -7.57
C GLY A 308 -4.56 -8.50 -6.48
N MET A 309 -4.30 -9.74 -6.89
CA MET A 309 -3.81 -10.77 -5.99
C MET A 309 -2.28 -10.66 -5.84
N ASP A 310 -1.76 -11.04 -4.68
CA ASP A 310 -0.32 -11.29 -4.54
C ASP A 310 0.06 -12.52 -5.37
N LYS A 311 1.04 -12.35 -6.27
CA LYS A 311 1.57 -13.41 -7.13
C LYS A 311 1.98 -14.69 -6.37
N ASN A 312 2.40 -14.59 -5.12
CA ASN A 312 2.89 -15.72 -4.33
C ASN A 312 1.79 -16.56 -3.68
N TYR A 313 0.55 -16.07 -3.62
CA TYR A 313 -0.56 -16.69 -2.87
C TYR A 313 -1.77 -17.04 -3.75
N VAL A 314 -1.56 -17.16 -5.06
CA VAL A 314 -2.61 -17.53 -6.01
C VAL A 314 -2.76 -19.05 -6.04
N ASP A 315 -3.82 -19.57 -5.43
CA ASP A 315 -4.30 -20.91 -5.79
C ASP A 315 -5.19 -20.83 -7.04
N SER A 316 -5.19 -21.89 -7.84
CA SER A 316 -5.92 -22.09 -9.09
C SER A 316 -7.43 -21.81 -9.03
N THR A 317 -7.99 -21.55 -7.85
CA THR A 317 -9.42 -21.33 -7.58
C THR A 317 -9.80 -19.85 -7.40
N ALA A 318 -8.87 -18.99 -7.00
CA ALA A 318 -9.10 -17.55 -6.88
C ALA A 318 -8.60 -16.85 -8.15
N GLY A 319 -9.53 -16.28 -8.93
CA GLY A 319 -9.16 -15.55 -10.14
C GLY A 319 -8.13 -14.45 -9.87
N ASN A 320 -7.21 -14.22 -10.80
CA ASN A 320 -6.16 -13.21 -10.69
C ASN A 320 -6.60 -11.88 -11.31
N ASP A 321 -7.77 -11.39 -10.93
CA ASP A 321 -8.35 -10.18 -11.52
C ASP A 321 -7.70 -8.91 -10.95
N ILE A 322 -7.55 -7.89 -11.80
CA ILE A 322 -7.16 -6.53 -11.37
C ILE A 322 -8.41 -5.67 -11.29
N TYR A 323 -8.61 -5.05 -10.13
CA TYR A 323 -9.74 -4.22 -9.80
C TYR A 323 -9.34 -2.77 -9.57
N LEU A 324 -10.32 -1.89 -9.74
CA LEU A 324 -10.21 -0.45 -9.61
C LEU A 324 -11.44 0.08 -8.87
N CYS A 325 -11.25 1.05 -7.98
CA CYS A 325 -12.30 1.77 -7.29
C CYS A 325 -11.97 3.27 -7.23
N ASP A 326 -12.94 4.13 -7.52
CA ASP A 326 -12.85 5.57 -7.26
C ASP A 326 -13.44 5.89 -5.88
N LEU A 327 -12.58 6.31 -4.96
CA LEU A 327 -12.90 6.61 -3.57
C LEU A 327 -13.65 7.94 -3.39
N ALA A 328 -13.88 8.71 -4.45
CA ALA A 328 -14.68 9.95 -4.40
C ALA A 328 -16.14 9.78 -4.86
N ALA A 329 -16.51 8.60 -5.36
CA ALA A 329 -17.79 8.32 -6.02
C ALA A 329 -18.96 7.98 -5.08
#